data_AF-A0A7J9HKS6-F1
#
_entry.id   AF-A0A7J9HKS6-F1
#
_cell.length_a   1.000
_cell.length_b   1.000
_cell.length_c   1.000
_cell.angle_alpha   90.00
_cell.angle_beta   90.00
_cell.angle_gamma   90.00
#
_symmetry.space_group_name_H-M   'P 1'
#
loop_
_entity.id
_entity.type
_entity.pdbx_description
1 polymer ?
#
loop_
_entity_poly.entity_id
_entity_poly.type
_entity_poly.pdbx_seq_one_letter_code
_entity_poly.pdbx_strand_id
1 'polypeptide(L)'
;MSTTKSLPLRAVFKVWRELGLPDDFEDSIISRNSHIFKLVDAYEPNTHILTLTDEMRDKSFVACVENWRVMECCRENCAVDRTEIRYSFKHSYPPGMRLVRDFKAKVKEWQRLPYVGPYEEMGEKKRSKAGIMGLEKRAVAIVHEFLSLTVERMVEVEKISHFRKSFAIDLNIRDLFLDHPGMFYLSTKGKRHTVFLREGYERGCLIDPNPVYNARRKLLDLVVLGRHAMLINNESRSVENCQTQKPCLQDEGRDESI
;
A
#
# COMPACT_ATOMS: atom_id res chain seq x y z
N MET A 1 -13.01 -11.42 -1.94
CA MET A 1 -13.04 -9.95 -1.88
C MET A 1 -14.14 -9.33 -2.73
N SER A 2 -14.17 -9.56 -4.05
CA SER A 2 -15.31 -9.11 -4.87
C SER A 2 -16.58 -9.90 -4.53
N THR A 3 -17.72 -9.23 -4.43
CA THR A 3 -19.02 -9.88 -4.13
C THR A 3 -19.44 -10.85 -5.23
N THR A 4 -19.15 -10.52 -6.49
CA THR A 4 -19.48 -11.34 -7.66
C THR A 4 -18.33 -12.27 -8.06
N LYS A 5 -17.25 -12.33 -7.26
CA LYS A 5 -16.00 -13.05 -7.59
C LYS A 5 -15.45 -12.66 -8.96
N SER A 6 -15.69 -11.40 -9.35
CA SER A 6 -15.26 -10.81 -10.62
C SER A 6 -14.71 -9.41 -10.45
N LEU A 7 -13.76 -9.01 -11.30
CA LEU A 7 -13.11 -7.71 -11.28
C LEU A 7 -12.95 -7.16 -12.70
N PRO A 8 -13.12 -5.85 -12.93
CA PRO A 8 -12.76 -5.24 -14.20
C PRO A 8 -11.27 -5.41 -14.46
N LEU A 9 -10.89 -5.96 -15.62
CA LEU A 9 -9.48 -6.16 -15.98
C LEU A 9 -8.72 -4.82 -15.97
N ARG A 10 -9.38 -3.76 -16.44
CA ARG A 10 -8.85 -2.39 -16.42
C ARG A 10 -8.47 -1.91 -15.02
N ALA A 11 -9.21 -2.35 -13.98
CA ALA A 11 -8.88 -2.00 -12.60
C ALA A 11 -7.63 -2.73 -12.13
N VAL A 12 -7.50 -4.04 -12.45
CA VAL A 12 -6.28 -4.83 -12.20
C VAL A 12 -5.07 -4.19 -12.88
N PHE A 13 -5.23 -3.75 -14.14
CA PHE A 13 -4.21 -3.02 -14.87
C PHE A 13 -3.82 -1.66 -14.24
N LYS A 14 -4.59 -1.09 -13.31
CA LYS A 14 -4.15 0.13 -12.58
C LYS A 14 -3.21 -0.18 -11.42
N VAL A 15 -3.24 -1.42 -10.92
CA VAL A 15 -2.49 -1.86 -9.72
C VAL A 15 -1.51 -3.00 -10.00
N TRP A 16 -1.35 -3.43 -11.26
CA TRP A 16 -0.54 -4.60 -11.60
C TRP A 16 0.91 -4.51 -11.10
N ARG A 17 1.51 -3.31 -11.14
CA ARG A 17 2.86 -3.07 -10.60
C ARG A 17 2.91 -3.23 -9.08
N GLU A 18 1.91 -2.74 -8.37
CA GLU A 18 1.80 -2.90 -6.91
C GLU A 18 1.56 -4.36 -6.52
N LEU A 19 0.82 -5.12 -7.33
CA LEU A 19 0.63 -6.56 -7.17
C LEU A 19 1.86 -7.39 -7.58
N GLY A 20 2.86 -6.78 -8.22
CA GLY A 20 4.07 -7.48 -8.67
C GLY A 20 3.85 -8.40 -9.87
N LEU A 21 2.80 -8.15 -10.65
CA LEU A 21 2.54 -8.88 -11.89
C LEU A 21 3.57 -8.44 -12.97
N PRO A 22 3.88 -9.29 -13.96
CA PRO A 22 4.71 -8.91 -15.11
C PRO A 22 3.94 -8.03 -16.11
N ASP A 23 4.65 -7.34 -17.01
CA ASP A 23 4.02 -6.44 -18.01
C ASP A 23 3.04 -7.20 -18.94
N ASP A 24 3.28 -8.49 -19.16
CA ASP A 24 2.50 -9.40 -20.01
C ASP A 24 1.50 -10.27 -19.22
N PHE A 25 1.10 -9.86 -18.00
CA PHE A 25 0.31 -10.70 -17.09
C PHE A 25 -1.00 -11.25 -17.67
N GLU A 26 -1.58 -10.58 -18.66
CA GLU A 26 -2.76 -11.09 -19.36
C GLU A 26 -2.46 -12.43 -20.04
N ASP A 27 -1.32 -12.55 -20.71
CA ASP A 27 -0.90 -13.79 -21.36
C ASP A 27 -0.21 -14.74 -20.38
N SER A 28 0.74 -14.23 -19.60
CA SER A 28 1.60 -15.05 -18.75
C SER A 28 0.91 -15.56 -17.48
N ILE A 29 -0.15 -14.89 -17.01
CA ILE A 29 -0.90 -15.29 -15.81
C ILE A 29 -2.34 -15.64 -16.16
N ILE A 30 -3.10 -14.77 -16.82
CA ILE A 30 -4.54 -15.00 -17.02
C ILE A 30 -4.75 -16.14 -18.04
N SER A 31 -4.24 -16.00 -19.26
CA SER A 31 -4.43 -16.98 -20.34
C SER A 31 -3.83 -18.34 -20.01
N ARG A 32 -2.66 -18.38 -19.35
CA ARG A 32 -2.01 -19.63 -18.92
C ARG A 32 -2.73 -20.36 -17.78
N ASN A 33 -3.56 -19.66 -17.01
CA ASN A 33 -4.27 -20.23 -15.86
C ASN A 33 -5.79 -20.19 -16.09
N SER A 34 -6.25 -20.68 -17.24
CA SER A 34 -7.67 -20.74 -17.63
C SER A 34 -8.55 -21.59 -16.68
N HIS A 35 -7.94 -22.49 -15.91
CA HIS A 35 -8.61 -23.26 -14.85
C HIS A 35 -8.91 -22.41 -13.60
N ILE A 36 -8.24 -21.27 -13.41
CA ILE A 36 -8.47 -20.33 -12.30
C ILE A 36 -9.26 -19.12 -12.78
N PHE A 37 -8.86 -18.57 -13.93
CA PHE A 37 -9.36 -17.30 -14.44
C PHE A 37 -10.14 -17.50 -15.74
N LYS A 38 -11.29 -16.83 -15.82
CA LYS A 38 -12.08 -16.71 -17.04
C LYS A 38 -12.25 -15.24 -17.40
N LEU A 39 -11.85 -14.88 -18.61
CA LEU A 39 -12.07 -13.53 -19.15
C LEU A 39 -13.41 -13.49 -19.88
N VAL A 40 -14.22 -12.48 -19.58
CA VAL A 40 -15.56 -12.29 -20.16
C VAL A 40 -15.70 -10.86 -20.66
N ASP A 41 -16.29 -10.68 -21.83
CA ASP A 41 -16.60 -9.35 -22.35
C ASP A 41 -17.67 -8.66 -21.50
N ALA A 42 -17.41 -7.40 -21.16
CA ALA A 42 -18.41 -6.54 -20.53
C ALA A 42 -19.40 -6.01 -21.57
N TYR A 43 -20.46 -5.37 -21.09
CA TYR A 43 -21.44 -4.69 -21.95
C TYR A 43 -20.83 -3.55 -22.78
N GLU A 44 -19.78 -2.91 -22.26
CA GLU A 44 -19.04 -1.86 -22.98
C GLU A 44 -17.96 -2.47 -23.89
N PRO A 45 -17.82 -1.99 -25.14
CA PRO A 45 -16.82 -2.50 -26.07
C PRO A 45 -15.40 -2.33 -25.50
N ASN A 46 -14.54 -3.32 -25.76
CA ASN A 46 -13.14 -3.39 -25.30
C ASN A 46 -12.97 -3.33 -23.77
N THR A 47 -13.99 -3.71 -23.01
CA THR A 47 -13.91 -3.84 -21.56
C THR A 47 -14.07 -5.29 -21.18
N HIS A 48 -13.06 -5.84 -20.52
CA HIS A 48 -13.07 -7.23 -20.07
C HIS A 48 -13.25 -7.32 -18.56
N ILE A 49 -13.95 -8.36 -18.13
CA ILE A 49 -14.17 -8.72 -16.74
C ILE A 49 -13.41 -10.03 -16.48
N LEU A 50 -12.50 -9.97 -15.52
CA LEU A 50 -11.81 -11.13 -15.00
C LEU A 50 -12.70 -11.80 -13.95
N THR A 51 -13.05 -13.05 -14.15
CA THR A 51 -13.91 -13.84 -13.27
C THR A 51 -13.17 -15.08 -12.77
N LEU A 52 -13.44 -15.51 -11.54
CA LEU A 52 -13.00 -16.81 -11.06
C LEU A 52 -13.89 -17.92 -11.66
N THR A 53 -13.28 -19.04 -12.01
CA THR A 53 -13.98 -20.26 -12.45
C THR A 53 -14.79 -20.88 -11.32
N ASP A 54 -15.81 -21.67 -11.66
CA ASP A 54 -16.67 -22.36 -10.68
C ASP A 54 -15.88 -23.20 -9.69
N GLU A 55 -14.86 -23.94 -10.15
CA GLU A 55 -13.98 -24.74 -9.29
C GLU A 55 -13.27 -23.93 -8.19
N MET A 56 -12.98 -22.66 -8.47
CA MET A 56 -12.33 -21.76 -7.52
C MET A 56 -13.34 -21.00 -6.65
N ARG A 57 -14.62 -20.99 -7.01
CA ARG A 57 -15.66 -20.32 -6.21
C ARG A 57 -15.89 -21.03 -4.88
N ASP A 58 -15.70 -22.34 -4.82
CA ASP A 58 -15.96 -23.14 -3.62
C ASP A 58 -14.75 -23.30 -2.71
N LYS A 59 -13.59 -22.76 -3.10
CA LYS A 59 -12.39 -22.76 -2.26
C LYS A 59 -12.49 -21.72 -1.15
N SER A 60 -12.15 -22.13 0.06
CA SER A 60 -11.98 -21.24 1.20
C SER A 60 -10.61 -20.54 1.12
N PHE A 61 -10.61 -19.22 1.13
CA PHE A 61 -9.40 -18.41 1.27
C PHE A 61 -9.30 -17.88 2.69
N VAL A 62 -8.11 -17.96 3.28
CA VAL A 62 -7.84 -17.46 4.63
C VAL A 62 -7.26 -16.05 4.51
N ALA A 63 -7.85 -15.09 5.24
CA ALA A 63 -7.37 -13.71 5.21
C ALA A 63 -6.06 -13.56 6.01
N CYS A 64 -5.23 -12.59 5.63
CA CYS A 64 -3.95 -12.32 6.29
C CYS A 64 -4.13 -12.03 7.79
N VAL A 65 -5.20 -11.30 8.14
CA VAL A 65 -5.53 -11.01 9.55
C VAL A 65 -5.87 -12.26 10.36
N GLU A 66 -6.45 -13.29 9.74
CA GLU A 66 -6.79 -14.54 10.43
C GLU A 66 -5.54 -15.36 10.74
N ASN A 67 -4.60 -15.43 9.78
CA ASN A 67 -3.29 -16.04 10.01
C ASN A 67 -2.56 -15.34 11.18
N TRP A 68 -2.60 -14.00 11.22
CA TRP A 68 -2.02 -13.27 12.35
C TRP A 68 -2.70 -13.60 13.69
N ARG A 69 -4.04 -13.68 13.73
CA ARG A 69 -4.78 -14.02 14.97
C ARG A 69 -4.43 -15.41 15.49
N VAL A 70 -4.29 -16.40 14.60
CA VAL A 70 -3.88 -17.75 14.98
C VAL A 70 -2.49 -17.73 15.60
N MET A 71 -1.53 -17.07 14.93
CA MET A 71 -0.17 -16.95 15.42
C MET A 71 -0.07 -16.24 16.79
N GLU A 72 -0.83 -15.16 16.98
CA GLU A 72 -0.82 -14.40 18.23
C GLU A 72 -1.48 -15.18 19.38
N CYS A 73 -2.62 -15.83 19.13
CA CYS A 73 -3.32 -16.66 20.12
C CYS A 73 -2.46 -17.85 20.63
N CYS A 74 -1.61 -18.39 19.77
CA CYS A 74 -0.72 -19.52 20.09
C CYS A 74 0.59 -19.08 20.76
N ARG A 75 0.82 -17.78 20.96
CA ARG A 75 2.06 -17.27 21.55
C ARG A 75 2.05 -17.44 23.07
N GLU A 76 3.08 -18.05 23.62
CA GLU A 76 3.20 -18.40 25.06
C GLU A 76 3.13 -17.17 26.00
N ASN A 77 3.48 -15.98 25.50
CA ASN A 77 3.46 -14.70 26.24
C ASN A 77 2.39 -13.73 25.73
N CYS A 78 1.19 -14.22 25.41
CA CYS A 78 0.12 -13.40 24.86
C CYS A 78 -0.31 -12.33 25.88
N ALA A 79 0.12 -11.08 25.67
CA ALA A 79 -0.22 -9.94 26.53
C ALA A 79 -1.69 -9.50 26.41
N VAL A 80 -2.43 -10.07 25.45
CA VAL A 80 -3.80 -9.71 25.10
C VAL A 80 -4.70 -10.92 25.38
N ASP A 81 -5.85 -10.68 26.02
CA ASP A 81 -6.82 -11.75 26.28
C ASP A 81 -7.26 -12.43 24.97
N ARG A 82 -7.38 -13.76 24.96
CA ARG A 82 -7.80 -14.55 23.79
C ARG A 82 -9.14 -14.08 23.24
N THR A 83 -10.03 -13.62 24.11
CA THR A 83 -11.33 -13.04 23.74
C THR A 83 -11.18 -11.72 22.97
N GLU A 84 -10.15 -10.94 23.27
CA GLU A 84 -9.87 -9.66 22.61
C GLU A 84 -9.17 -9.84 21.25
N ILE A 85 -8.53 -10.99 20.98
CA ILE A 85 -7.87 -11.28 19.69
C ILE A 85 -8.86 -11.76 18.62
N ARG A 86 -9.93 -12.46 19.01
CA ARG A 86 -10.83 -13.18 18.10
C ARG A 86 -11.30 -12.38 16.88
N TYR A 87 -11.57 -11.09 17.05
CA TYR A 87 -12.05 -10.21 15.98
C TYR A 87 -11.15 -9.00 15.72
N SER A 88 -9.96 -8.98 16.31
CA SER A 88 -9.14 -7.78 16.30
C SER A 88 -8.16 -7.73 15.14
N PHE A 89 -7.70 -6.52 14.88
CA PHE A 89 -6.62 -6.22 13.94
C PHE A 89 -5.40 -5.77 14.72
N LYS A 90 -4.21 -6.06 14.19
CA LYS A 90 -2.96 -5.56 14.75
C LYS A 90 -2.92 -4.04 14.63
N HIS A 91 -2.72 -3.37 15.76
CA HIS A 91 -2.56 -1.92 15.81
C HIS A 91 -1.13 -1.56 16.19
N SER A 92 -0.54 -0.64 15.44
CA SER A 92 0.73 0.01 15.80
C SER A 92 0.59 1.51 15.65
N TYR A 93 1.09 2.24 16.65
CA TYR A 93 1.08 3.70 16.66
C TYR A 93 2.52 4.21 16.63
N PRO A 94 2.80 5.33 15.93
CA PRO A 94 4.13 5.94 15.94
C PRO A 94 4.62 6.23 17.37
N PRO A 95 5.93 6.12 17.63
CA PRO A 95 6.52 6.56 18.89
C PRO A 95 6.11 8.01 19.22
N GLY A 96 5.66 8.25 20.45
CA GLY A 96 5.22 9.57 20.91
C GLY A 96 3.77 9.94 20.57
N MET A 97 3.03 9.14 19.78
CA MET A 97 1.62 9.39 19.54
C MET A 97 0.80 9.11 20.81
N ARG A 98 0.18 10.16 21.37
CA ARG A 98 -0.71 10.06 22.52
C ARG A 98 -2.16 10.01 22.07
N LEU A 99 -2.77 8.83 22.18
CA LEU A 99 -4.19 8.66 21.90
C LEU A 99 -5.04 9.19 23.07
N VAL A 100 -6.05 9.99 22.75
CA VAL A 100 -7.07 10.47 23.70
C VAL A 100 -7.82 9.27 24.30
N ARG A 101 -8.23 9.36 25.57
CA ARG A 101 -8.93 8.26 26.27
C ARG A 101 -10.17 7.79 25.52
N ASP A 102 -10.98 8.72 25.02
CA ASP A 102 -12.21 8.42 24.29
C ASP A 102 -11.93 7.70 22.98
N PHE A 103 -10.86 8.09 22.27
CA PHE A 103 -10.43 7.40 21.06
C PHE A 103 -10.00 5.96 21.37
N LYS A 104 -9.22 5.74 22.44
CA LYS A 104 -8.83 4.39 22.87
C LYS A 104 -10.06 3.53 23.19
N ALA A 105 -11.05 4.09 23.87
CA ALA A 105 -12.30 3.39 24.18
C ALA A 105 -13.09 3.03 22.90
N LYS A 106 -13.24 3.97 21.97
CA LYS A 106 -13.88 3.74 20.66
C LYS A 106 -13.16 2.64 19.87
N VAL A 107 -11.84 2.67 19.80
CA VAL A 107 -11.04 1.63 19.15
C VAL A 107 -11.25 0.27 19.82
N LYS A 108 -11.25 0.22 21.16
CA LYS A 108 -11.47 -1.02 21.91
C LYS A 108 -12.86 -1.62 21.65
N GLU A 109 -13.89 -0.78 21.61
CA GLU A 109 -15.26 -1.19 21.27
C GLU A 109 -15.33 -1.72 19.83
N TRP A 110 -14.75 -0.99 18.88
CA TRP A 110 -14.71 -1.38 17.46
C TRP A 110 -13.97 -2.71 17.24
N GLN A 111 -12.85 -2.94 17.93
CA GLN A 111 -12.08 -4.18 17.85
C GLN A 111 -12.89 -5.41 18.31
N ARG A 112 -13.85 -5.23 19.24
CA ARG A 112 -14.72 -6.30 19.75
C ARG A 112 -15.91 -6.64 18.85
N LEU A 113 -16.23 -5.80 17.87
CA LEU A 113 -17.32 -6.07 16.94
C LEU A 113 -17.09 -7.39 16.19
N PRO A 114 -18.13 -8.14 15.79
CA PRO A 114 -17.98 -9.31 14.96
C PRO A 114 -17.18 -9.00 13.68
N TYR A 115 -16.24 -9.87 13.37
CA TYR A 115 -15.46 -9.81 12.14
C TYR A 115 -16.15 -10.65 11.06
N VAL A 116 -16.31 -10.08 9.86
CA VAL A 116 -16.73 -10.79 8.65
C VAL A 116 -15.57 -10.72 7.68
N GLY A 117 -15.12 -11.88 7.22
CA GLY A 117 -13.94 -12.01 6.36
C GLY A 117 -14.10 -11.29 5.02
N PRO A 118 -12.99 -10.91 4.36
CA PRO A 118 -13.02 -10.28 3.05
C PRO A 118 -13.44 -11.25 1.93
N TYR A 119 -13.40 -12.56 2.19
CA TYR A 119 -13.86 -13.61 1.27
C TYR A 119 -15.26 -14.13 1.59
N GLU A 120 -15.84 -13.71 2.71
CA GLU A 120 -17.17 -14.12 3.16
C GLU A 120 -18.28 -13.25 2.55
N GLU A 121 -19.43 -13.87 2.35
CA GLU A 121 -20.65 -13.18 1.93
C GLU A 121 -21.24 -12.38 3.09
N MET A 122 -21.62 -11.14 2.80
CA MET A 122 -22.25 -10.27 3.78
C MET A 122 -23.75 -10.50 3.77
N GLY A 123 -24.31 -10.80 4.94
CA GLY A 123 -25.77 -10.82 5.12
C GLY A 123 -26.41 -9.43 4.93
N GLU A 124 -27.72 -9.36 5.08
CA GLU A 124 -28.49 -8.13 4.82
C GLU A 124 -27.93 -6.90 5.56
N LYS A 125 -27.80 -5.80 4.81
CA LYS A 125 -27.35 -4.50 5.32
C LYS A 125 -28.40 -3.94 6.29
N LYS A 126 -28.21 -4.15 7.60
CA LYS A 126 -29.05 -3.53 8.62
C LYS A 126 -28.70 -2.04 8.73
N ARG A 127 -29.68 -1.15 8.58
CA ARG A 127 -29.53 0.32 8.73
C ARG A 127 -29.30 0.80 10.18
N SER A 128 -28.98 -0.11 11.11
CA SER A 128 -28.70 0.24 12.50
C SER A 128 -27.27 0.79 12.65
N LYS A 129 -27.01 1.52 13.74
CA LYS A 129 -25.66 2.02 14.08
C LYS A 129 -24.62 0.89 14.11
N ALA A 130 -24.98 -0.26 14.70
CA ALA A 130 -24.13 -1.45 14.73
C ALA A 130 -23.88 -2.03 13.33
N GLY A 131 -24.88 -1.96 12.44
CA GLY A 131 -24.73 -2.38 11.04
C GLY A 131 -23.73 -1.52 10.27
N ILE A 132 -23.74 -0.20 10.49
CA ILE A 132 -22.78 0.74 9.88
C ILE A 132 -21.35 0.43 10.34
N MET A 133 -21.14 0.21 11.64
CA MET A 133 -19.80 -0.16 12.15
C MET A 133 -19.34 -1.54 11.64
N GLY A 134 -20.27 -2.47 11.40
CA GLY A 134 -19.96 -3.74 10.74
C GLY A 134 -19.54 -3.58 9.28
N LEU A 135 -20.19 -2.66 8.53
CA LEU A 135 -19.80 -2.32 7.16
C LEU A 135 -18.40 -1.69 7.11
N GLU A 136 -18.11 -0.79 8.04
CA GLU A 136 -16.78 -0.19 8.24
C GLU A 136 -15.73 -1.27 8.53
N LYS A 137 -16.01 -2.16 9.48
CA LYS A 137 -15.10 -3.26 9.83
C LYS A 137 -14.81 -4.21 8.67
N ARG A 138 -15.82 -4.50 7.84
CA ARG A 138 -15.64 -5.28 6.61
C ARG A 138 -14.82 -4.52 5.57
N ALA A 139 -15.06 -3.21 5.39
CA ALA A 139 -14.27 -2.39 4.48
C ALA A 139 -12.79 -2.37 4.89
N VAL A 140 -12.51 -2.23 6.20
CA VAL A 140 -11.15 -2.38 6.74
C VAL A 140 -10.57 -3.75 6.44
N ALA A 141 -11.33 -4.82 6.65
CA ALA A 141 -10.88 -6.19 6.36
C ALA A 141 -10.48 -6.36 4.89
N ILE A 142 -11.29 -5.86 3.96
CA ILE A 142 -11.03 -5.93 2.52
C ILE A 142 -9.79 -5.12 2.15
N VAL A 143 -9.67 -3.88 2.65
CA VAL A 143 -8.51 -3.05 2.30
C VAL A 143 -7.23 -3.58 2.94
N HIS A 144 -7.31 -4.09 4.17
CA HIS A 144 -6.20 -4.76 4.84
C HIS A 144 -5.70 -5.93 4.00
N GLU A 145 -6.61 -6.80 3.56
CA GLU A 145 -6.29 -7.94 2.71
C GLU A 145 -5.70 -7.49 1.37
N PHE A 146 -6.33 -6.52 0.71
CA PHE A 146 -5.86 -5.98 -0.57
C PHE A 146 -4.44 -5.43 -0.46
N LEU A 147 -4.13 -4.65 0.59
CA LEU A 147 -2.77 -4.15 0.82
C LEU A 147 -1.80 -5.30 1.10
N SER A 148 -2.22 -6.32 1.85
CA SER A 148 -1.38 -7.48 2.16
C SER A 148 -0.95 -8.26 0.90
N LEU A 149 -1.75 -8.21 -0.17
CA LEU A 149 -1.42 -8.81 -1.47
C LEU A 149 -0.43 -7.98 -2.30
N THR A 150 -0.22 -6.70 -1.96
CA THR A 150 0.73 -5.85 -2.69
C THR A 150 2.17 -6.12 -2.24
N VAL A 151 3.11 -6.02 -3.18
CA VAL A 151 4.55 -6.25 -2.99
C VAL A 151 5.12 -5.43 -1.84
N GLU A 152 4.67 -4.19 -1.69
CA GLU A 152 5.20 -3.26 -0.70
C GLU A 152 4.20 -3.00 0.43
N ARG A 153 3.05 -3.69 0.48
CA ARG A 153 1.98 -3.41 1.45
C ARG A 153 1.51 -1.94 1.44
N MET A 154 1.52 -1.33 0.25
CA MET A 154 1.08 0.04 0.01
C MET A 154 0.47 0.20 -1.39
N VAL A 155 -0.38 1.21 -1.55
CA VAL A 155 -0.98 1.59 -2.84
C VAL A 155 -1.48 3.03 -2.81
N GLU A 156 -1.59 3.67 -3.98
CA GLU A 156 -2.27 4.96 -4.11
C GLU A 156 -3.78 4.84 -3.83
N VAL A 157 -4.33 5.76 -3.05
CA VAL A 157 -5.75 5.74 -2.64
C VAL A 157 -6.71 5.81 -3.84
N GLU A 158 -6.32 6.56 -4.88
CA GLU A 158 -7.10 6.66 -6.11
C GLU A 158 -7.23 5.31 -6.82
N LYS A 159 -6.20 4.47 -6.78
CA LYS A 159 -6.22 3.14 -7.39
C LYS A 159 -7.20 2.20 -6.70
N ILE A 160 -7.31 2.27 -5.37
CA ILE A 160 -8.31 1.49 -4.60
C ILE A 160 -9.73 1.88 -5.01
N SER A 161 -9.94 3.16 -5.36
CA SER A 161 -11.27 3.67 -5.74
C SER A 161 -11.83 2.98 -6.99
N HIS A 162 -10.99 2.45 -7.88
CA HIS A 162 -11.43 1.64 -9.02
C HIS A 162 -12.07 0.30 -8.63
N PHE A 163 -11.80 -0.20 -7.44
CA PHE A 163 -12.36 -1.44 -6.91
C PHE A 163 -13.57 -1.24 -6.01
N ARG A 164 -13.93 0.01 -5.70
CA ARG A 164 -14.98 0.36 -4.73
C ARG A 164 -16.30 -0.36 -5.00
N LYS A 165 -16.74 -0.37 -6.27
CA LYS A 165 -17.97 -1.05 -6.71
C LYS A 165 -17.86 -2.57 -6.54
N SER A 166 -16.75 -3.17 -6.98
CA SER A 166 -16.54 -4.62 -6.90
C SER A 166 -16.47 -5.14 -5.47
N PHE A 167 -15.88 -4.35 -4.57
CA PHE A 167 -15.78 -4.67 -3.15
C PHE A 167 -17.01 -4.26 -2.33
N ALA A 168 -18.02 -3.63 -2.95
CA ALA A 168 -19.20 -3.09 -2.29
C ALA A 168 -18.86 -2.17 -1.10
N ILE A 169 -17.80 -1.34 -1.23
CA ILE A 169 -17.38 -0.38 -0.21
C ILE A 169 -18.15 0.92 -0.44
N ASP A 170 -19.20 1.14 0.34
CA ASP A 170 -20.03 2.35 0.23
C ASP A 170 -19.44 3.54 1.00
N LEU A 171 -18.34 3.36 1.74
CA LEU A 171 -17.68 4.38 2.55
C LEU A 171 -16.69 5.23 1.76
N ASN A 172 -16.39 6.42 2.28
CA ASN A 172 -15.26 7.22 1.78
C ASN A 172 -13.95 6.55 2.21
N ILE A 173 -13.17 6.10 1.24
CA ILE A 173 -11.91 5.39 1.47
C ILE A 173 -10.89 6.25 2.23
N ARG A 174 -10.88 7.58 2.01
CA ARG A 174 -9.96 8.48 2.72
C ARG A 174 -10.31 8.57 4.20
N ASP A 175 -11.60 8.73 4.51
CA ASP A 175 -12.09 8.82 5.88
C ASP A 175 -11.83 7.50 6.62
N LEU A 176 -12.02 6.36 5.95
CA LEU A 176 -11.69 5.04 6.48
C LEU A 176 -10.22 4.96 6.96
N PHE A 177 -9.27 5.52 6.20
CA PHE A 177 -7.86 5.52 6.61
C PHE A 177 -7.57 6.46 7.77
N LEU A 178 -8.26 7.60 7.84
CA LEU A 178 -8.10 8.57 8.92
C LEU A 178 -8.73 8.10 10.23
N ASP A 179 -9.84 7.34 10.16
CA ASP A 179 -10.51 6.74 11.32
C ASP A 179 -9.72 5.56 11.93
N HIS A 180 -8.83 4.96 11.13
CA HIS A 180 -8.05 3.77 11.52
C HIS A 180 -6.51 3.98 11.45
N PRO A 181 -5.97 4.99 12.14
CA PRO A 181 -4.54 5.32 12.09
C PRO A 181 -3.65 4.28 12.76
N GLY A 182 -4.20 3.33 13.51
CA GLY A 182 -3.46 2.21 14.11
C GLY A 182 -3.14 1.09 13.11
N MET A 183 -3.91 0.98 12.03
CA MET A 183 -3.71 -0.04 10.98
C MET A 183 -3.09 0.58 9.74
N PHE A 184 -3.54 1.78 9.39
CA PHE A 184 -3.13 2.44 8.15
C PHE A 184 -2.31 3.70 8.44
N TYR A 185 -1.36 3.97 7.56
CA TYR A 185 -0.69 5.24 7.46
C TYR A 185 -1.01 5.87 6.11
N LEU A 186 -1.58 7.07 6.12
CA LEU A 186 -1.87 7.83 4.91
C LEU A 186 -0.79 8.89 4.70
N SER A 187 0.03 8.72 3.66
CA SER A 187 1.00 9.73 3.24
C SER A 187 0.34 10.69 2.25
N THR A 188 0.48 11.99 2.49
CA THR A 188 0.01 13.07 1.61
C THR A 188 1.16 13.74 0.85
N LYS A 189 2.26 13.01 0.64
CA LYS A 189 3.45 13.57 0.00
C LYS A 189 3.21 13.85 -1.48
N GLY A 190 3.29 15.13 -1.87
CA GLY A 190 3.11 15.57 -3.25
C GLY A 190 1.64 15.67 -3.63
N LYS A 191 1.30 15.32 -4.88
CA LYS A 191 -0.07 15.40 -5.41
C LYS A 191 -0.89 14.11 -5.22
N ARG A 192 -0.26 13.02 -4.77
CA ARG A 192 -0.88 11.70 -4.64
C ARG A 192 -0.91 11.27 -3.19
N HIS A 193 -1.99 10.60 -2.81
CA HIS A 193 -2.11 10.01 -1.49
C HIS A 193 -1.82 8.52 -1.56
N THR A 194 -0.87 8.06 -0.74
CA THR A 194 -0.49 6.65 -0.67
C THR A 194 -0.82 6.13 0.72
N VAL A 195 -1.54 5.01 0.77
CA VAL A 195 -1.82 4.31 2.02
C VAL A 195 -0.85 3.15 2.20
N PHE A 196 -0.40 2.97 3.43
CA PHE A 196 0.52 1.93 3.86
C PHE A 196 -0.13 1.11 4.96
N LEU A 197 0.04 -0.21 4.91
CA LEU A 197 -0.36 -1.11 5.98
C LEU A 197 0.73 -1.13 7.06
N ARG A 198 0.47 -0.53 8.23
CA ARG A 198 1.50 -0.26 9.24
C ARG A 198 2.16 -1.52 9.78
N GLU A 199 1.40 -2.59 9.95
CA GLU A 199 1.93 -3.85 10.48
C GLU A 199 2.97 -4.51 9.58
N GLY A 200 3.06 -4.10 8.32
CA GLY A 200 4.05 -4.58 7.37
C GLY A 200 5.39 -3.88 7.45
N TYR A 201 5.52 -2.82 8.25
CA TYR A 201 6.72 -1.99 8.28
C TYR A 201 7.33 -1.88 9.67
N GLU A 202 8.66 -1.94 9.70
CA GLU A 202 9.46 -1.63 10.87
C GLU A 202 10.62 -0.71 10.47
N ARG A 203 10.78 0.41 11.19
CA ARG A 203 11.83 1.42 10.93
C ARG A 203 11.91 1.91 9.48
N GLY A 204 10.78 1.92 8.77
CA GLY A 204 10.70 2.37 7.38
C GLY A 204 11.07 1.32 6.34
N CYS A 205 11.29 0.07 6.75
CA CYS A 205 11.53 -1.08 5.88
C CYS A 205 10.39 -2.09 5.99
N LEU A 206 10.14 -2.84 4.92
CA LEU A 206 9.19 -3.95 4.94
C LEU A 206 9.72 -5.07 5.83
N ILE A 207 8.88 -5.62 6.71
CA ILE A 207 9.25 -6.71 7.64
C ILE A 207 9.56 -8.00 6.88
N ASP A 208 8.73 -8.33 5.89
CA ASP A 208 8.87 -9.52 5.06
C ASP A 208 9.23 -9.09 3.61
N PRO A 209 10.51 -8.78 3.32
CA PRO A 209 10.92 -8.32 2.00
C PRO A 209 10.84 -9.43 0.97
N ASN A 210 10.46 -9.07 -0.25
CA ASN A 210 10.48 -9.96 -1.42
C ASN A 210 11.52 -9.49 -2.46
N PRO A 211 11.89 -10.32 -3.45
CA PRO A 211 12.90 -9.96 -4.45
C PRO A 211 12.58 -8.69 -5.23
N VAL A 212 11.30 -8.44 -5.54
CA VAL A 212 10.86 -7.24 -6.27
C VAL A 212 11.06 -5.99 -5.42
N TYR A 213 10.66 -6.03 -4.15
CA TYR A 213 10.92 -4.94 -3.19
C TYR A 213 12.42 -4.66 -3.06
N ASN A 214 13.24 -5.70 -2.90
CA ASN A 214 14.70 -5.55 -2.78
C ASN A 214 15.32 -4.91 -4.03
N ALA A 215 14.89 -5.31 -5.22
CA ALA A 215 15.35 -4.72 -6.47
C ALA A 215 14.96 -3.23 -6.56
N ARG A 216 13.70 -2.89 -6.23
CA ARG A 216 13.22 -1.50 -6.20
C ARG A 216 13.97 -0.65 -5.18
N ARG A 217 14.28 -1.22 -4.02
CA ARG A 217 15.03 -0.51 -2.98
C ARG A 217 16.46 -0.21 -3.42
N LYS A 218 17.17 -1.21 -3.96
CA LYS A 218 18.51 -1.02 -4.54
C LYS A 218 18.51 0.05 -5.63
N LEU A 219 17.50 0.04 -6.51
CA LEU A 219 17.35 1.07 -7.54
C LEU A 219 17.16 2.47 -6.92
N LEU A 220 16.32 2.60 -5.89
CA LEU A 220 16.13 3.86 -5.18
C LEU A 220 17.44 4.36 -4.56
N ASP A 221 18.19 3.47 -3.91
CA ASP A 221 19.48 3.80 -3.30
C ASP A 221 20.48 4.29 -4.35
N LEU A 222 20.55 3.64 -5.53
CA LEU A 222 21.38 4.08 -6.66
C LEU A 222 20.97 5.46 -7.18
N VAL A 223 19.67 5.75 -7.28
CA VAL A 223 19.17 7.08 -7.71
C VAL A 223 19.52 8.16 -6.68
N VAL A 224 19.45 7.85 -5.40
CA VAL A 224 19.86 8.78 -4.32
C VAL A 224 21.36 9.03 -4.41
N LEU A 225 22.19 7.98 -4.52
CA LEU A 225 23.64 8.12 -4.67
C LEU A 225 24.01 8.94 -5.91
N GLY A 226 23.37 8.68 -7.05
CA GLY A 226 23.58 9.44 -8.29
C GLY A 226 23.25 10.92 -8.14
N ARG A 227 22.17 11.26 -7.43
CA ARG A 227 21.84 12.67 -7.12
C ARG A 227 22.90 13.32 -6.22
N HIS A 228 23.39 12.61 -5.22
CA HIS A 228 24.44 13.13 -4.33
C HIS A 228 25.75 13.36 -5.09
N ALA A 229 26.15 12.43 -5.97
CA ALA A 229 27.33 12.60 -6.82
C ALA A 229 27.19 13.80 -7.78
N MET A 230 26.00 14.05 -8.33
CA MET A 230 25.76 15.21 -9.19
C MET A 230 25.76 16.54 -8.43
N LEU A 231 25.27 16.57 -7.18
CA LEU A 231 25.32 17.77 -6.36
C LEU A 231 26.75 18.12 -5.94
N ILE A 232 27.56 17.12 -5.53
CA ILE A 232 28.97 17.31 -5.19
C ILE A 232 29.78 17.79 -6.41
N ASN A 233 29.52 17.23 -7.60
CA ASN A 233 30.18 17.66 -8.83
C ASN A 233 29.77 19.09 -9.26
N ASN A 234 28.55 19.53 -8.96
CA ASN A 234 28.13 20.91 -9.24
C ASN A 234 28.75 21.92 -8.26
N GLU A 235 28.91 21.56 -6.97
CA GLU A 235 29.68 22.39 -6.02
C GLU A 235 31.15 22.50 -6.44
N SER A 236 31.74 21.41 -6.92
CA SER A 236 33.11 21.37 -7.45
C SER A 236 33.28 22.25 -8.71
N ARG A 237 32.30 22.24 -9.62
CA ARG A 237 32.30 23.08 -10.83
C ARG A 237 32.06 24.57 -10.55
N SER A 238 31.36 24.93 -9.47
CA SER A 238 31.23 26.33 -9.06
C SER A 238 32.50 26.91 -8.44
N VAL A 239 33.44 26.07 -7.96
CA VAL A 239 34.72 26.51 -7.40
C VAL A 239 35.81 26.63 -8.48
N GLU A 240 35.75 25.82 -9.54
CA GLU A 240 36.74 25.89 -10.64
C GLU A 240 36.59 27.12 -11.55
N ASN A 241 35.41 27.78 -11.59
CA ASN A 241 35.20 28.97 -12.42
C ASN A 241 35.75 30.28 -11.83
N CYS A 242 36.39 30.27 -10.66
CA CYS A 242 37.03 31.44 -10.05
C CYS A 242 38.56 31.51 -10.25
N GLN A 243 39.16 30.57 -10.97
CA GLN A 243 40.62 30.53 -11.16
C GLN A 243 41.03 30.28 -12.61
N THR A 244 40.60 31.12 -13.56
CA THR A 244 41.36 31.23 -14.81
C THR A 244 41.17 32.60 -15.47
N GLN A 245 42.03 33.55 -15.10
CA GLN A 245 42.56 34.56 -16.01
C GLN A 245 43.78 35.23 -15.36
N LYS A 246 44.97 34.70 -15.66
CA LYS A 246 46.18 35.52 -15.81
C LYS A 246 46.56 35.47 -17.29
N PRO A 247 46.94 36.61 -17.88
CA PRO A 247 48.12 36.58 -18.74
C PRO A 247 49.13 37.64 -18.33
N CYS A 248 50.40 37.24 -18.33
CA CYS A 248 51.58 38.10 -18.29
C CYS A 248 51.79 38.76 -19.66
N LEU A 249 52.30 40.00 -19.69
CA LEU A 249 53.09 40.54 -20.80
C LEU A 249 54.30 41.31 -20.24
N GLN A 250 55.49 40.90 -20.69
CA GLN A 250 56.81 41.55 -20.57
C GLN A 250 56.83 42.77 -21.52
N ASP A 251 57.27 43.98 -21.13
CA ASP A 251 58.62 44.53 -20.88
C ASP A 251 59.07 45.44 -22.05
N GLU A 252 59.98 46.39 -21.74
CA GLU A 252 60.69 47.38 -22.58
C GLU A 252 60.20 48.85 -22.53
N GLY A 253 60.94 49.70 -21.79
CA GLY A 253 61.64 50.82 -22.44
C GLY A 253 61.44 52.27 -21.94
N ARG A 254 62.42 52.74 -21.16
CA ARG A 254 63.11 54.08 -21.14
C ARG A 254 62.48 55.33 -20.48
N ASP A 255 63.25 55.81 -19.49
CA ASP A 255 63.81 57.18 -19.28
C ASP A 255 62.91 58.41 -19.38
N GLU A 256 62.81 59.23 -18.32
CA GLU A 256 63.72 60.37 -18.01
C GLU A 256 63.17 61.27 -16.87
N SER A 257 64.07 61.71 -15.97
CA SER A 257 64.14 63.03 -15.29
C SER A 257 62.98 63.47 -14.34
N ILE A 258 63.16 63.92 -13.08
CA ILE A 258 64.24 64.53 -12.27
C ILE A 258 64.01 64.11 -10.82
#